data_AF-A0A484L0N2-F1
#
_entry.id   AF-A0A484L0N2-F1
#
_cell.length_a   1.000
_cell.length_b   1.000
_cell.length_c   1.000
_cell.angle_alpha   90.00
_cell.angle_beta   90.00
_cell.angle_gamma   90.00
#
_symmetry.space_group_name_H-M   'P 1'
#
loop_
_entity.id
_entity.type
_entity.pdbx_description
1 polymer ?
#
loop_
_entity_poly.entity_id
_entity_poly.type
_entity_poly.pdbx_seq_one_letter_code
_entity_poly.pdbx_strand_id
1 'polypeptide(L)' 'MEISLSRQSFLRNDLKNCADVGGGFLGCRGFHSSFLGVQDGLSLNIDVSATMTIHPCLVVDFLIANQDAKDRFRLP' A
#
# COMPACT_ATOMS: atom_id res chain seq x y z
N MET A 1 15.71 -9.21 -25.44
CA MET A 1 15.41 -9.62 -24.06
C MET A 1 15.69 -8.42 -23.20
N GLU A 2 14.65 -7.79 -22.67
CA GLU A 2 14.72 -6.57 -21.88
C GLU A 2 14.94 -6.95 -20.40
N ILE A 3 16.04 -6.49 -19.79
CA ILE A 3 16.45 -6.86 -18.43
C ILE A 3 16.14 -5.68 -17.49
N SER A 4 15.35 -5.94 -16.43
CA SER A 4 15.04 -4.98 -15.38
C SER A 4 16.07 -5.10 -14.25
N LEU A 5 16.73 -4.01 -13.88
CA LEU A 5 17.83 -4.03 -12.89
C LEU A 5 17.33 -3.85 -11.44
N SER A 6 16.31 -3.02 -11.24
CA SER A 6 15.60 -2.87 -9.97
C SER A 6 14.10 -2.75 -10.25
N ARG A 7 13.27 -3.37 -9.40
CA ARG A 7 11.81 -3.33 -9.52
C ARG A 7 11.21 -3.22 -8.14
N GLN A 8 10.69 -2.04 -7.79
CA GLN A 8 10.08 -1.83 -6.49
C GLN A 8 8.87 -0.90 -6.60
N SER A 9 7.93 -1.10 -5.69
CA SER A 9 6.79 -0.20 -5.50
C SER A 9 7.03 0.59 -4.24
N PHE A 10 6.78 1.89 -4.31
CA PHE A 10 6.99 2.82 -3.22
C PHE A 10 5.66 3.44 -2.82
N LEU A 11 5.43 3.44 -1.51
CA LEU A 11 4.36 4.19 -0.87
C LEU A 11 5.03 5.28 -0.05
N ARG A 12 4.58 6.52 -0.25
CA ARG A 12 5.05 7.61 0.60
C ARG A 12 4.27 7.54 1.89
N ASN A 13 4.97 7.47 3.03
CA ASN A 13 4.36 7.54 4.36
C ASN A 13 3.89 8.97 4.68
N ASP A 14 2.90 9.44 3.92
CA ASP A 14 2.27 10.75 4.05
C ASP A 14 0.76 10.54 3.93
N LEU A 15 0.03 10.89 5.00
CA LEU A 15 -1.41 10.71 5.10
C LEU A 15 -2.17 11.38 3.94
N LYS A 16 -1.62 12.42 3.31
CA LYS A 16 -2.22 13.09 2.14
C LYS A 16 -2.34 12.17 0.92
N ASN A 17 -1.51 11.14 0.86
CA ASN A 17 -1.55 10.14 -0.22
C ASN A 17 -2.51 8.99 0.08
N CYS A 18 -3.09 8.95 1.29
CA CYS A 18 -4.03 7.94 1.72
C CYS A 18 -5.42 8.53 1.93
N ALA A 19 -6.44 7.73 1.70
CA ALA A 19 -7.83 8.05 2.01
C ALA A 19 -8.46 6.89 2.78
N ASP A 20 -9.36 7.19 3.71
CA ASP A 20 -10.16 6.16 4.37
C ASP A 20 -11.05 5.47 3.33
N VAL A 21 -10.97 4.14 3.29
CA VAL A 21 -11.79 3.29 2.41
C VAL A 21 -12.77 2.42 3.20
N GLY A 22 -12.89 2.65 4.51
CA GLY A 22 -13.76 1.91 5.42
C GLY A 22 -13.08 0.67 6.03
N GLY A 23 -13.71 0.10 7.06
CA GLY A 23 -13.23 -1.12 7.71
C GLY A 23 -11.81 -0.98 8.28
N GLY A 24 -11.41 0.20 8.77
CA GLY A 24 -10.05 0.38 9.30
C GLY A 24 -8.93 0.20 8.26
N PHE A 25 -9.22 0.37 6.98
CA PHE A 25 -8.23 0.38 5.90
C PHE A 25 -8.03 1.78 5.33
N LEU A 26 -6.81 2.04 4.88
CA LEU A 26 -6.43 3.23 4.14
C LEU A 26 -6.06 2.85 2.70
N GLY A 27 -6.73 3.44 1.72
CA GLY A 27 -6.32 3.37 0.32
C GLY A 27 -5.22 4.38 0.05
N CYS A 28 -3.99 3.91 -0.18
CA CYS A 28 -2.80 4.73 -0.36
C CYS A 28 -2.29 4.71 -1.81
N ARG A 29 -2.02 5.90 -2.35
CA ARG A 29 -1.39 6.08 -3.66
C ARG A 29 0.13 5.98 -3.55
N GLY A 30 0.74 5.39 -4.56
CA GLY A 30 2.18 5.23 -4.70
C GLY A 30 2.59 5.20 -6.16
N PHE A 31 3.80 4.70 -6.40
CA PHE A 31 4.29 4.45 -7.75
C PHE A 31 5.11 3.16 -7.77
N HIS A 32 5.04 2.48 -8.90
CA HIS A 32 5.96 1.43 -9.26
C HIS A 32 7.07 2.02 -10.11
N SER A 33 8.34 1.73 -9.80
CA SER A 33 9.46 2.18 -10.63
C SER A 33 10.46 1.08 -10.92
N SER A 34 10.96 1.06 -12.15
CA SER A 34 12.01 0.13 -12.57
C SER A 34 12.95 0.74 -13.60
N PHE A 35 14.25 0.46 -13.48
CA PHE A 35 15.21 0.74 -14.55
C PHE A 35 15.23 -0.39 -15.57
N LEU A 36 15.17 0.00 -16.84
CA LEU A 36 15.22 -0.89 -17.99
C LEU A 36 16.45 -0.56 -18.84
N GLY A 37 17.31 -1.55 -19.06
CA GLY A 37 18.46 -1.42 -19.96
C GLY A 37 18.03 -1.37 -21.41
N VAL A 38 18.38 -0.29 -22.11
CA VAL A 38 18.12 -0.09 -23.54
C VAL A 38 19.45 0.01 -24.30
N GLN A 39 19.43 -0.12 -25.63
CA GLN A 39 20.64 -0.24 -26.46
C GLN A 39 21.69 0.89 -26.24
N ASP A 40 21.28 2.06 -25.76
CA ASP A 40 22.14 3.22 -25.52
C ASP A 40 22.03 3.79 -24.08
N GLY A 41 21.63 2.97 -23.10
CA GLY A 41 21.62 3.40 -21.70
C GLY A 41 20.52 2.78 -20.83
N LEU A 42 19.96 3.59 -19.94
CA LEU A 42 18.88 3.20 -19.03
C LEU A 42 17.64 4.04 -19.29
N SER A 43 16.49 3.39 -19.35
CA SER A 43 15.17 4.03 -19.26
C SER A 43 14.58 3.80 -17.88
N LEU A 44 13.85 4.80 -17.39
CA LEU A 44 13.12 4.72 -16.13
C LEU A 44 11.64 4.55 -16.45
N ASN A 45 11.09 3.39 -16.10
CA ASN A 45 9.65 3.14 -16.18
C ASN A 45 9.02 3.50 -14.83
N ILE A 46 8.02 4.39 -14.84
CA ILE A 46 7.24 4.78 -13.66
C ILE A 46 5.76 4.62 -14.00
N ASP A 47 5.02 3.96 -13.11
CA ASP A 47 3.57 3.86 -13.18
C ASP A 47 2.93 4.17 -11.83
N VAL A 48 1.73 4.74 -11.84
CA VAL A 48 0.97 5.03 -10.61
C VAL A 48 0.45 3.72 -10.02
N SER A 49 0.55 3.57 -8.71
CA SER A 49 -0.02 2.44 -7.98
C SER A 49 -0.99 2.90 -6.90
N ALA A 50 -1.94 2.03 -6.56
CA ALA A 50 -2.80 2.19 -5.40
C ALA A 50 -2.81 0.87 -4.62
N THR A 51 -2.66 0.94 -3.30
CA THR A 51 -2.71 -0.22 -2.42
C THR A 51 -3.48 0.10 -1.16
N MET A 52 -4.04 -0.92 -0.51
CA MET A 52 -4.65 -0.77 0.81
C MET A 52 -3.63 -1.09 1.90
N THR A 53 -3.59 -0.26 2.94
CA THR A 53 -2.84 -0.51 4.18
C THR A 53 -3.80 -0.50 5.35
N ILE A 54 -3.42 -1.13 6.47
CA ILE A 54 -4.24 -1.07 7.68
C ILE A 54 -4.06 0.31 8.31
N HIS A 55 -5.16 0.96 8.66
CA HIS A 55 -5.14 2.18 9.45
C HIS A 55 -4.49 1.90 10.82
N PRO A 56 -3.44 2.62 11.22
CA PRO A 56 -2.84 2.45 12.54
C PRO A 56 -3.86 2.71 13.66
N CYS A 57 -4.33 1.66 14.32
CA CYS A 57 -5.30 1.72 15.41
C CYS A 57 -5.07 0.56 16.39
N LEU A 58 -5.86 0.51 17.47
CA LEU A 58 -5.84 -0.66 18.36
C LEU A 58 -6.38 -1.87 17.61
N VAL A 59 -5.81 -3.05 17.89
CA VAL A 59 -6.26 -4.32 17.29
C VAL A 59 -7.76 -4.54 17.53
N VAL A 60 -8.27 -4.20 18.72
CA VAL A 60 -9.71 -4.32 19.01
C VAL A 60 -10.58 -3.48 18.09
N ASP A 61 -10.16 -2.26 17.75
CA ASP A 61 -10.93 -1.37 16.87
C ASP A 61 -10.98 -1.94 15.45
N PHE A 62 -9.86 -2.50 14.96
CA PHE A 62 -9.82 -3.19 13.67
C PHE A 62 -10.74 -4.43 13.63
N LEU A 63 -10.77 -5.21 14.72
CA LEU A 63 -11.62 -6.41 14.82
C LEU A 63 -13.11 -6.04 14.91
N ILE A 64 -13.45 -4.99 15.67
CA ILE A 64 -14.82 -4.45 15.70
C ILE A 64 -15.22 -3.98 14.30
N ALA A 65 -14.33 -3.30 13.58
CA ALA A 65 -14.62 -2.74 12.26
C ALA A 65 -14.70 -3.78 11.12
N ASN A 66 -14.12 -4.98 11.28
CA ASN A 66 -14.00 -5.96 10.18
C ASN A 66 -14.46 -7.39 10.48
N GLN A 67 -14.71 -7.74 11.75
CA GLN A 67 -15.00 -9.12 12.15
C GLN A 67 -16.21 -9.24 13.08
N ASP A 68 -17.04 -8.19 13.16
CA ASP A 68 -18.22 -8.12 14.03
C ASP A 68 -17.91 -8.48 15.50
N ALA A 69 -16.69 -8.17 15.95
CA ALA A 69 -16.31 -8.37 17.34
C ALA A 69 -17.21 -7.51 18.23
N LYS A 70 -17.91 -8.14 19.18
CA LYS A 70 -18.95 -7.47 19.96
C LYS A 70 -18.40 -6.58 21.09
N ASP A 71 -17.23 -6.91 21.63
CA ASP A 71 -16.65 -6.27 22.80
C ASP A 71 -15.19 -6.70 23.00
N ARG A 72 -14.38 -5.79 23.54
CA ARG A 72 -12.99 -5.96 24.01
C ARG A 72 -12.80 -7.14 24.97
N PHE A 73 -13.85 -7.58 25.67
CA PHE A 73 -13.81 -8.70 26.62
C PHE A 73 -14.24 -10.06 26.04
N ARG A 74 -14.61 -10.13 24.75
CA ARG A 74 -15.07 -11.38 24.09
C ARG A 74 -14.44 -11.57 22.71
N LEU A 75 -13.13 -11.36 22.63
CA LEU A 75 -12.34 -11.84 21.49
C LEU A 75 -12.14 -13.36 21.65
N PRO A 76 -12.18 -14.16 20.56
CA PRO A 76 -11.97 -15.61 20.62
C PRO A 76 -10.59 -16.00 21.14
#